data_AF-A0AAE1TA00-F1
#
_entry.id   AF-A0AAE1TA00-F1
#
_cell.length_a   1.000
_cell.length_b   1.000
_cell.length_c   1.000
_cell.angle_alpha   90.00
_cell.angle_beta   90.00
_cell.angle_gamma   90.00
#
_symmetry.space_group_name_H-M   'P 1'
#
loop_
_entity.id
_entity.type
_entity.pdbx_description
1 polymer ?
#
loop_
_entity_poly.entity_id
_entity_poly.type
_entity_poly.pdbx_seq_one_letter_code
_entity_poly.pdbx_strand_id
1 'polypeptide(L)'
;MPPPPPPQPPVPPPPPHHFLKKPTSLPDVIFTAFSLLVLFSTYPKPTCLFFHPTNNKLSFPLSLRKFPKMAAPFTSTSNSRNVARLPPPFATPQSLSDWLKPRLAADLFGSWGVKPGTKNVHNLWLEIVEGETFLADSMPPVRTVEVVVVRIIRNDGRVLIESHQELSNGAVRHRCRPLSEKMKPGESVEAAVFRAVKEELGSLVLNGTMESVDGNNRNGVGGFNGTVKILPGSYVKKVEERASASYPGLPACYVLHKVDAELEGLPEGEFCTEEVNEYEASEQRGVADSAVSCKKHYWKWVDSDSI
;
A
#
# COMPACT_ATOMS: atom_id res chain seq x y z
N MET A 1 56.79 -34.27 -66.16
CA MET A 1 56.27 -33.82 -64.86
C MET A 1 55.66 -32.45 -65.05
N PRO A 2 54.36 -32.25 -64.79
CA PRO A 2 53.74 -30.94 -64.93
C PRO A 2 54.18 -30.00 -63.78
N PRO A 3 54.32 -28.69 -64.04
CA PRO A 3 54.74 -27.72 -63.03
C PRO A 3 53.64 -27.52 -61.95
N PRO A 4 54.03 -27.16 -60.71
CA PRO A 4 53.07 -26.92 -59.64
C PRO A 4 52.19 -25.70 -59.94
N PRO A 5 50.92 -25.71 -59.52
CA PRO A 5 50.01 -24.60 -59.72
C PRO A 5 50.48 -23.35 -58.94
N PRO A 6 50.22 -22.14 -59.47
CA PRO A 6 50.59 -20.89 -58.83
C PRO A 6 49.84 -20.68 -57.50
N PRO A 7 50.44 -19.94 -56.54
CA PRO A 7 49.84 -19.70 -55.24
C PRO A 7 48.54 -18.89 -55.36
N GLN A 8 47.51 -19.33 -54.63
CA GLN A 8 46.23 -18.64 -54.57
C GLN A 8 46.37 -17.26 -53.88
N PRO A 9 45.69 -16.22 -54.37
CA PRO A 9 45.64 -14.92 -53.70
C PRO A 9 44.93 -15.01 -52.35
N PRO A 10 45.27 -14.13 -51.39
CA PRO A 10 44.68 -14.15 -50.05
C PRO A 10 43.17 -13.87 -50.11
N VAL A 11 42.42 -14.65 -49.32
CA VAL A 11 40.97 -14.53 -49.16
C VAL A 11 40.64 -13.12 -48.62
N PRO A 12 39.71 -12.37 -49.24
CA PRO A 12 39.30 -11.08 -48.72
C PRO A 12 38.64 -11.22 -47.34
N PRO A 13 38.83 -10.25 -46.43
CA PRO A 13 38.20 -10.30 -45.12
C PRO A 13 36.67 -10.29 -45.25
N PRO A 14 35.95 -10.97 -44.34
CA PRO A 14 34.50 -10.99 -44.36
C PRO A 14 33.94 -9.56 -44.25
N PRO A 15 32.81 -9.26 -44.93
CA PRO A 15 32.19 -7.95 -44.86
C PRO A 15 31.83 -7.62 -43.40
N PRO A 16 31.94 -6.34 -42.98
CA PRO A 16 31.54 -5.95 -41.65
C PRO A 16 30.07 -6.32 -41.47
N HIS A 17 29.79 -7.14 -40.45
CA HIS A 17 28.42 -7.39 -40.02
C HIS A 17 27.78 -6.05 -39.72
N HIS A 18 26.90 -5.58 -40.61
CA HIS A 18 25.90 -4.60 -40.28
C HIS A 18 24.98 -5.25 -39.25
N PHE A 19 25.37 -5.12 -37.97
CA PHE A 19 24.41 -5.20 -36.88
C PHE A 19 23.41 -4.09 -37.12
N LEU A 20 22.31 -4.46 -37.76
CA LEU A 20 21.06 -3.73 -37.68
C LEU A 20 20.74 -3.65 -36.19
N LYS A 21 21.10 -2.53 -35.56
CA LYS A 21 20.62 -2.16 -34.23
C LYS A 21 19.12 -2.04 -34.36
N LYS A 22 18.43 -3.15 -34.07
CA LYS A 22 17.04 -3.15 -33.64
C LYS A 22 16.98 -2.11 -32.51
N PRO A 23 16.07 -1.12 -32.55
CA PRO A 23 15.90 -0.25 -31.39
C PRO A 23 15.45 -1.17 -30.26
N THR A 24 16.36 -1.44 -29.33
CA THR A 24 16.03 -2.01 -28.03
C THR A 24 15.23 -0.92 -27.35
N SER A 25 13.89 -1.00 -27.50
CA SER A 25 12.98 -0.19 -26.70
C SER A 25 13.37 -0.42 -25.25
N LEU A 26 13.59 0.70 -24.58
CA LEU A 26 14.05 0.82 -23.20
C LEU A 26 13.24 -0.13 -22.30
N PRO A 27 13.86 -0.74 -21.27
CA PRO A 27 13.07 -1.45 -20.27
C PRO A 27 12.27 -0.38 -19.51
N ASP A 28 10.95 -0.41 -19.64
CA ASP A 28 10.04 0.35 -18.80
C ASP A 28 10.07 -0.30 -17.41
N VAL A 29 10.93 0.28 -16.59
CA VAL A 29 11.14 -0.07 -15.19
C VAL A 29 10.16 0.75 -14.35
N ILE A 30 9.95 0.23 -13.14
CA ILE A 30 9.46 0.92 -11.93
C ILE A 30 7.93 0.84 -11.85
N PHE A 31 7.36 0.67 -10.63
CA PHE A 31 6.15 1.37 -10.14
C PHE A 31 5.63 0.87 -8.76
N THR A 32 5.35 1.83 -7.85
CA THR A 32 5.30 1.71 -6.38
C THR A 32 4.03 2.28 -5.71
N ALA A 33 3.44 1.61 -4.67
CA ALA A 33 2.65 2.17 -3.52
C ALA A 33 2.08 1.08 -2.56
N PHE A 34 1.49 1.45 -1.41
CA PHE A 34 1.59 0.70 -0.13
C PHE A 34 0.28 0.37 0.62
N SER A 35 0.03 -0.88 1.06
CA SER A 35 -0.81 -1.11 2.29
C SER A 35 -0.68 -2.50 2.95
N LEU A 36 -1.20 -2.64 4.18
CA LEU A 36 -0.93 -3.58 5.29
C LEU A 36 -1.65 -4.97 5.27
N LEU A 37 -1.24 -5.97 6.08
CA LEU A 37 -1.80 -7.35 6.15
C LEU A 37 -2.14 -7.70 7.59
N VAL A 38 -3.21 -8.47 7.78
CA VAL A 38 -3.49 -9.31 8.95
C VAL A 38 -3.50 -10.77 8.46
N LEU A 39 -2.78 -11.64 9.15
CA LEU A 39 -2.66 -13.06 8.82
C LEU A 39 -3.88 -13.82 9.39
N PHE A 40 -4.68 -14.45 8.54
CA PHE A 40 -5.49 -15.61 8.94
C PHE A 40 -4.72 -16.89 8.62
N SER A 41 -4.48 -17.68 9.66
CA SER A 41 -3.94 -19.03 9.59
C SER A 41 -4.95 -19.92 8.87
N THR A 42 -4.54 -20.57 7.78
CA THR A 42 -5.33 -21.59 7.08
C THR A 42 -5.16 -22.93 7.78
N TYR A 43 -6.27 -23.60 8.13
CA TYR A 43 -6.48 -25.05 8.05
C TYR A 43 -7.99 -25.36 8.21
N PRO A 44 -8.47 -26.51 7.70
CA PRO A 44 -9.51 -26.58 6.67
C PRO A 44 -10.94 -26.59 7.22
N LYS A 45 -11.89 -26.28 6.32
CA LYS A 45 -13.36 -26.33 6.53
C LYS A 45 -13.81 -27.62 7.25
N PRO A 46 -14.88 -27.52 8.06
CA PRO A 46 -16.09 -28.20 7.60
C PRO A 46 -17.37 -27.35 7.74
N THR A 47 -18.21 -27.52 6.73
CA THR A 47 -19.68 -27.57 6.71
C THR A 47 -20.48 -26.75 7.73
N CYS A 48 -21.28 -25.84 7.19
CA CYS A 48 -22.40 -25.15 7.83
C CYS A 48 -23.39 -26.15 8.44
N LEU A 49 -23.66 -26.04 9.74
CA LEU A 49 -24.92 -26.45 10.36
C LEU A 49 -25.32 -25.42 11.42
N PHE A 50 -26.56 -24.98 11.28
CA PHE A 50 -27.37 -24.14 12.18
C PHE A 50 -27.18 -24.46 13.66
N PHE A 51 -27.26 -23.45 14.55
CA PHE A 51 -28.10 -23.43 15.76
C PHE A 51 -27.96 -22.05 16.46
N HIS A 52 -29.10 -21.47 16.84
CA HIS A 52 -29.25 -20.37 17.81
C HIS A 52 -30.16 -20.91 18.93
N PRO A 53 -30.28 -20.28 20.11
CA PRO A 53 -29.27 -19.93 21.12
C PRO A 53 -29.53 -20.70 22.44
N THR A 54 -28.52 -20.89 23.30
CA THR A 54 -28.76 -21.09 24.75
C THR A 54 -27.61 -20.57 25.60
N ASN A 55 -27.99 -19.77 26.61
CA ASN A 55 -27.20 -19.41 27.78
C ASN A 55 -26.45 -20.62 28.35
N ASN A 56 -25.14 -20.48 28.59
CA ASN A 56 -24.56 -20.92 29.85
C ASN A 56 -23.18 -20.30 30.10
N LYS A 57 -23.04 -19.79 31.32
CA LYS A 57 -21.82 -19.26 31.91
C LYS A 57 -20.77 -20.36 32.00
N LEU A 58 -19.64 -20.19 31.31
CA LEU A 58 -18.38 -20.84 31.69
C LEU A 58 -17.23 -19.86 31.41
N SER A 59 -16.72 -19.30 32.50
CA SER A 59 -15.54 -18.45 32.56
C SER A 59 -14.27 -19.30 32.48
N PHE A 60 -13.40 -19.01 31.51
CA PHE A 60 -12.01 -19.46 31.52
C PHE A 60 -11.07 -18.25 31.48
N PRO A 61 -9.96 -18.27 32.25
CA PRO A 61 -9.13 -17.09 32.45
C PRO A 61 -8.23 -16.85 31.23
N LEU A 62 -8.50 -15.78 30.49
CA LEU A 62 -7.51 -15.21 29.57
C LEU A 62 -6.43 -14.53 30.40
N SER A 63 -5.24 -15.13 30.46
CA SER A 63 -4.03 -14.50 30.96
C SER A 63 -3.61 -13.38 30.00
N LEU A 64 -4.25 -12.22 30.13
CA LEU A 64 -3.78 -10.95 29.58
C LEU A 64 -2.45 -10.63 30.26
N ARG A 65 -1.34 -10.65 29.52
CA ARG A 65 -0.15 -9.89 29.93
C ARG A 65 -0.54 -8.42 29.89
N LYS A 66 -0.82 -7.87 31.07
CA LYS A 66 -1.08 -6.46 31.31
C LYS A 66 0.18 -5.68 30.89
N PHE A 67 0.12 -4.98 29.77
CA PHE A 67 1.01 -3.85 29.54
C PHE A 67 0.63 -2.76 30.56
N PRO A 68 1.58 -2.13 31.27
CA PRO A 68 1.27 -1.09 32.22
C PRO A 68 0.66 0.09 31.46
N LYS A 69 -0.59 0.43 31.84
CA LYS A 69 -1.28 1.65 31.44
C LYS A 69 -0.47 2.83 32.00
N MET A 70 0.43 3.40 31.21
CA MET A 70 1.12 4.63 31.57
C MET A 70 0.13 5.79 31.45
N ALA A 71 -0.38 6.22 32.60
CA ALA A 71 -0.89 7.58 32.75
C ALA A 71 0.32 8.50 32.90
N ALA A 72 0.56 9.34 31.91
CA ALA A 72 1.38 10.54 32.04
C ALA A 72 0.60 11.72 31.46
N PRO A 73 0.52 12.86 32.17
CA PRO A 73 -0.23 14.02 31.71
C PRO A 73 0.63 14.79 30.72
N PHE A 74 0.27 14.77 29.44
CA PHE A 74 0.75 15.77 28.49
C PHE A 74 -0.36 16.80 28.26
N THR A 75 -0.33 17.86 29.05
CA THR A 75 -0.89 19.14 28.63
C THR A 75 0.09 19.76 27.65
N SER A 76 -0.14 19.58 26.35
CA SER A 76 0.44 20.44 25.32
C SER A 76 -0.68 21.12 24.57
N THR A 77 -1.14 22.24 25.11
CA THR A 77 -1.84 23.26 24.32
C THR A 77 -0.80 23.91 23.44
N SER A 78 -0.64 23.47 22.20
CA SER A 78 0.18 24.20 21.22
C SER A 78 -0.72 24.74 20.12
N ASN A 79 -0.85 26.06 20.14
CA ASN A 79 -1.45 26.87 19.10
C ASN A 79 -0.90 26.49 17.71
N SER A 80 -1.83 26.27 16.79
CA SER A 80 -1.58 26.27 15.35
C SER A 80 -0.91 27.59 14.94
N ARG A 81 0.35 27.51 14.49
CA ARG A 81 1.03 28.40 13.54
C ARG A 81 2.50 27.95 13.38
N ASN A 82 2.83 27.44 12.18
CA ASN A 82 4.19 27.29 11.64
C ASN A 82 5.23 26.60 12.54
N VAL A 83 5.18 25.26 12.64
CA VAL A 83 6.35 24.48 13.04
C VAL A 83 7.23 24.33 11.81
N ALA A 84 8.36 25.06 11.80
CA ALA A 84 9.47 24.81 10.88
C ALA A 84 9.79 23.31 10.90
N ARG A 85 9.78 22.66 9.73
CA ARG A 85 10.06 21.23 9.60
C ARG A 85 11.43 20.95 10.23
N LEU A 86 11.44 20.33 11.40
CA LEU A 86 12.67 19.77 11.96
C LEU A 86 13.25 18.79 10.92
N PRO A 87 14.59 18.72 10.77
CA PRO A 87 15.18 17.74 9.87
C PRO A 87 14.67 16.34 10.25
N PRO A 88 14.39 15.47 9.25
CA PRO A 88 13.93 14.12 9.53
C PRO A 88 14.92 13.43 10.49
N PRO A 89 14.44 12.66 11.48
CA PRO A 89 15.27 12.13 12.56
C PRO A 89 16.40 11.21 12.07
N PHE A 90 16.32 10.72 10.83
CA PHE A 90 17.30 9.86 10.20
C PHE A 90 17.69 10.43 8.83
N ALA A 91 18.96 10.80 8.65
CA ALA A 91 19.46 11.38 7.40
C ALA A 91 19.51 10.37 6.24
N THR A 92 19.64 9.07 6.55
CA THR A 92 19.72 8.00 5.55
C THR A 92 19.02 6.72 6.02
N PRO A 93 18.62 5.81 5.11
CA PRO A 93 18.15 4.47 5.48
C PRO A 93 19.13 3.70 6.37
N GLN A 94 20.44 3.91 6.16
CA GLN A 94 21.48 3.29 6.98
C GLN A 94 21.44 3.80 8.43
N SER A 95 21.30 5.12 8.64
CA SER A 95 21.19 5.69 9.99
C SER A 95 19.94 5.20 10.74
N LEU A 96 18.82 4.97 10.04
CA LEU A 96 17.64 4.32 10.61
C LEU A 96 17.93 2.86 10.97
N SER A 97 18.58 2.11 10.08
CA SER A 97 18.97 0.71 10.32
C SER A 97 19.82 0.59 11.58
N ASP A 98 20.85 1.43 11.73
CA ASP A 98 21.77 1.40 12.87
C ASP A 98 21.07 1.77 14.18
N TRP A 99 20.06 2.64 14.13
CA TRP A 99 19.22 2.94 15.29
C TRP A 99 18.29 1.77 15.67
N LEU A 100 17.76 1.03 14.69
CA LEU A 100 16.84 -0.10 14.90
C LEU A 100 17.53 -1.39 15.35
N LYS A 101 18.74 -1.69 14.83
CA LYS A 101 19.48 -2.94 15.12
C LYS A 101 19.60 -3.28 16.60
N PRO A 102 20.04 -2.38 17.51
CA PRO A 102 20.14 -2.71 18.93
C PRO A 102 18.77 -2.76 19.62
N ARG A 103 17.69 -2.37 18.93
CA ARG A 103 16.36 -2.17 19.50
C ARG A 103 15.35 -3.27 19.16
N LEU A 104 15.65 -4.10 18.17
CA LEU A 104 14.77 -5.14 17.64
C LEU A 104 15.47 -6.51 17.70
N ALA A 105 14.67 -7.57 17.77
CA ALA A 105 15.20 -8.93 17.67
C ALA A 105 15.80 -9.16 16.27
N ALA A 106 17.03 -9.66 16.21
CA ALA A 106 17.82 -9.73 14.98
C ALA A 106 17.19 -10.63 13.90
N ASP A 107 16.54 -11.73 14.29
CA ASP A 107 15.84 -12.65 13.41
C ASP A 107 14.62 -11.99 12.76
N LEU A 108 13.84 -11.22 13.54
CA LEU A 108 12.66 -10.51 13.04
C LEU A 108 13.06 -9.33 12.15
N PHE A 109 14.05 -8.54 12.56
CA PHE A 109 14.55 -7.42 11.76
C PHE A 109 15.24 -7.90 10.47
N GLY A 110 16.01 -8.98 10.52
CA GLY A 110 16.64 -9.59 9.35
C GLY A 110 15.66 -10.16 8.33
N SER A 111 14.38 -10.35 8.70
CA SER A 111 13.34 -10.81 7.77
C SER A 111 12.79 -9.72 6.83
N TRP A 112 13.09 -8.44 7.11
CA TRP A 112 12.54 -7.29 6.39
C TRP A 112 13.08 -7.23 4.95
N GLY A 113 12.16 -7.23 3.96
CA GLY A 113 12.51 -7.25 2.54
C GLY A 113 12.93 -8.62 2.00
N VAL A 114 13.09 -9.62 2.88
CA VAL A 114 13.43 -11.00 2.51
C VAL A 114 12.19 -11.89 2.56
N LYS A 115 11.39 -11.79 3.64
CA LYS A 115 10.16 -12.57 3.78
C LYS A 115 9.06 -11.98 2.90
N PRO A 116 8.31 -12.80 2.13
CA PRO A 116 7.20 -12.32 1.31
C PRO A 116 6.20 -11.47 2.09
N GLY A 117 5.81 -10.34 1.51
CA GLY A 117 4.86 -9.39 2.10
C GLY A 117 5.45 -8.44 3.16
N THR A 118 6.73 -8.56 3.50
CA THR A 118 7.44 -7.60 4.36
C THR A 118 8.02 -6.45 3.55
N LYS A 119 8.14 -5.29 4.20
CA LYS A 119 8.84 -4.12 3.68
C LYS A 119 10.27 -4.12 4.20
N ASN A 120 11.15 -3.33 3.58
CA ASN A 120 12.54 -3.18 4.00
C ASN A 120 12.77 -1.84 4.72
N VAL A 121 14.01 -1.61 5.17
CA VAL A 121 14.38 -0.38 5.90
C VAL A 121 14.21 0.87 5.03
N HIS A 122 14.45 0.79 3.72
CA HIS A 122 14.25 1.93 2.81
C HIS A 122 12.79 2.35 2.78
N ASN A 123 11.86 1.40 2.75
CA ASN A 123 10.43 1.71 2.84
C ASN A 123 10.10 2.48 4.13
N LEU A 124 10.58 1.99 5.30
CA LEU A 124 10.27 2.65 6.57
C LEU A 124 10.88 4.05 6.64
N TRP A 125 12.08 4.20 6.08
CA TRP A 125 12.75 5.49 6.02
C TRP A 125 11.97 6.48 5.16
N LEU A 126 11.47 6.07 3.99
CA LEU A 126 10.62 6.91 3.13
C LEU A 126 9.34 7.32 3.87
N GLU A 127 8.64 6.38 4.52
CA GLU A 127 7.43 6.69 5.30
C GLU A 127 7.68 7.75 6.40
N ILE A 128 8.86 7.74 7.03
CA ILE A 128 9.25 8.72 8.05
C ILE A 128 9.59 10.07 7.42
N VAL A 129 10.32 10.07 6.30
CA VAL A 129 10.71 11.30 5.58
C VAL A 129 9.48 12.01 5.03
N GLU A 130 8.50 11.26 4.52
CA GLU A 130 7.21 11.77 4.03
C GLU A 130 6.25 12.14 5.16
N GLY A 131 6.59 11.80 6.40
CA GLY A 131 5.82 12.09 7.60
C GLY A 131 4.56 11.23 7.76
N GLU A 132 4.42 10.16 6.97
CA GLU A 132 3.33 9.19 7.08
C GLU A 132 3.46 8.30 8.34
N THR A 133 4.66 8.24 8.91
CA THR A 133 4.98 7.37 10.03
C THR A 133 5.87 8.06 11.05
N PHE A 134 5.55 7.83 12.33
CA PHE A 134 6.34 8.28 13.47
C PHE A 134 6.86 7.08 14.27
N LEU A 135 8.07 7.20 14.81
CA LEU A 135 8.64 6.20 15.72
C LEU A 135 8.75 6.79 17.13
N ALA A 136 8.11 6.16 18.10
CA ALA A 136 8.32 6.47 19.51
C ALA A 136 9.64 5.86 19.99
N ASP A 137 10.49 6.66 20.64
CA ASP A 137 11.75 6.20 21.24
C ASP A 137 11.46 5.35 22.49
N SER A 138 11.19 4.08 22.25
CA SER A 138 10.82 3.06 23.22
C SER A 138 11.51 1.75 22.86
N MET A 139 11.37 0.73 23.71
CA MET A 139 12.12 -0.51 23.61
C MET A 139 11.21 -1.74 23.65
N PRO A 140 10.84 -2.34 22.50
CA PRO A 140 11.12 -1.90 21.13
C PRO A 140 10.38 -0.62 20.73
N PRO A 141 10.83 0.12 19.70
CA PRO A 141 10.15 1.31 19.18
C PRO A 141 8.73 1.02 18.72
N VAL A 142 7.82 1.97 18.91
CA VAL A 142 6.44 1.85 18.43
C VAL A 142 6.25 2.72 17.19
N ARG A 143 5.78 2.11 16.10
CA ARG A 143 5.46 2.77 14.83
C ARG A 143 4.02 3.29 14.83
N THR A 144 3.82 4.59 14.74
CA THR A 144 2.48 5.19 14.64
C THR A 144 2.16 5.55 13.20
N VAL A 145 0.95 5.22 12.75
CA VAL A 145 0.44 5.52 11.40
C VAL A 145 -1.00 6.00 11.50
N GLU A 146 -1.31 7.10 10.81
CA GLU A 146 -2.68 7.56 10.60
C GLU A 146 -3.20 7.00 9.28
N VAL A 147 -4.37 6.37 9.30
CA VAL A 147 -4.93 5.65 8.16
C VAL A 147 -6.40 6.02 8.01
N VAL A 148 -6.80 6.47 6.82
CA VAL A 148 -8.20 6.59 6.44
C VAL A 148 -8.72 5.24 5.96
N VAL A 149 -9.90 4.85 6.42
CA VAL A 149 -10.57 3.62 6.01
C VAL A 149 -11.93 3.99 5.46
N VAL A 150 -12.13 3.76 4.17
CA VAL A 150 -13.34 4.15 3.43
C VAL A 150 -14.17 2.91 3.16
N ARG A 151 -15.34 2.80 3.79
CA ARG A 151 -16.33 1.79 3.44
C ARG A 151 -17.17 2.34 2.29
N ILE A 152 -16.86 1.88 1.07
CA ILE A 152 -17.68 2.20 -0.10
C ILE A 152 -18.90 1.29 -0.08
N ILE A 153 -20.09 1.88 0.08
CA ILE A 153 -21.37 1.19 0.20
C ILE A 153 -22.13 1.34 -1.11
N ARG A 154 -22.60 0.22 -1.66
CA ARG A 154 -23.50 0.21 -2.83
C ARG A 154 -24.96 0.28 -2.39
N ASN A 155 -25.84 0.68 -3.31
CA ASN A 155 -27.29 0.78 -3.12
C ASN A 155 -27.97 -0.49 -2.55
N ASP A 156 -27.36 -1.67 -2.73
CA ASP A 156 -27.86 -2.94 -2.16
C ASP A 156 -27.28 -3.26 -0.77
N GLY A 157 -26.60 -2.30 -0.13
CA GLY A 157 -26.00 -2.45 1.19
C GLY A 157 -24.67 -3.20 1.22
N ARG A 158 -24.21 -3.74 0.07
CA ARG A 158 -22.91 -4.41 -0.02
C ARG A 158 -21.77 -3.40 0.06
N VAL A 159 -20.66 -3.83 0.65
CA VAL A 159 -19.48 -3.01 0.88
C VAL A 159 -18.34 -3.49 -0.02
N LEU A 160 -17.63 -2.54 -0.62
CA LEU A 160 -16.45 -2.84 -1.41
C LEU A 160 -15.28 -3.17 -0.47
N ILE A 161 -14.65 -4.31 -0.71
CA ILE A 161 -13.41 -4.67 -0.05
C ILE A 161 -12.32 -4.96 -1.07
N GLU A 162 -11.11 -4.64 -0.66
CA GLU A 162 -9.92 -5.18 -1.27
C GLU A 162 -9.73 -6.62 -0.80
N SER A 163 -9.80 -7.58 -1.71
CA SER A 163 -9.64 -9.00 -1.41
C SER A 163 -8.17 -9.38 -1.28
N HIS A 164 -7.36 -8.97 -2.24
CA HIS A 164 -5.93 -9.20 -2.30
C HIS A 164 -5.27 -8.17 -3.22
N GLN A 165 -3.94 -8.11 -3.11
CA GLN A 165 -3.10 -7.30 -3.96
C GLN A 165 -2.03 -8.18 -4.61
N GLU A 166 -1.60 -7.80 -5.81
CA GLU A 166 -0.38 -8.31 -6.44
C GLU A 166 0.75 -7.28 -6.25
N LEU A 167 1.89 -7.73 -5.74
CA LEU A 167 3.06 -6.88 -5.49
C LEU A 167 4.04 -6.88 -6.67
N SER A 168 4.95 -5.91 -6.71
CA SER A 168 5.96 -5.76 -7.77
C SER A 168 6.94 -6.93 -7.89
N ASN A 169 7.16 -7.67 -6.80
CA ASN A 169 7.94 -8.91 -6.78
C ASN A 169 7.11 -10.17 -7.12
N GLY A 170 5.87 -10.01 -7.59
CA GLY A 170 4.95 -11.10 -7.93
C GLY A 170 4.27 -11.77 -6.73
N ALA A 171 4.57 -11.33 -5.49
CA ALA A 171 3.92 -11.89 -4.32
C ALA A 171 2.45 -11.43 -4.24
N VAL A 172 1.56 -12.37 -3.90
CA VAL A 172 0.15 -12.06 -3.62
C VAL A 172 -0.05 -11.81 -2.14
N ARG A 173 -0.85 -10.79 -1.82
CA ARG A 173 -1.08 -10.34 -0.46
C ARG A 173 -2.57 -10.16 -0.18
N HIS A 174 -3.16 -11.06 0.62
CA HIS A 174 -4.57 -10.94 1.01
C HIS A 174 -4.82 -9.71 1.89
N ARG A 175 -6.04 -9.16 1.85
CA ARG A 175 -6.38 -7.88 2.49
C ARG A 175 -7.67 -8.02 3.26
N CYS A 176 -8.71 -8.43 2.55
CA CYS A 176 -10.07 -8.66 3.05
C CYS A 176 -10.59 -7.49 3.90
N ARG A 177 -10.44 -6.25 3.40
CA ARG A 177 -10.79 -5.03 4.15
C ARG A 177 -11.20 -3.90 3.22
N PRO A 178 -11.89 -2.87 3.74
CA PRO A 178 -12.23 -1.69 2.94
C PRO A 178 -10.97 -0.94 2.45
N LEU A 179 -11.18 -0.04 1.49
CA LEU A 179 -10.17 0.90 0.98
C LEU A 179 -9.45 1.57 2.17
N SER A 180 -8.13 1.43 2.25
CA SER A 180 -7.34 1.78 3.44
C SER A 180 -6.04 2.47 3.08
N GLU A 181 -6.00 3.77 3.26
CA GLU A 181 -4.94 4.64 2.76
C GLU A 181 -4.23 5.40 3.89
N LYS A 182 -2.91 5.56 3.81
CA LYS A 182 -2.14 6.31 4.81
C LYS A 182 -2.42 7.79 4.65
N MET A 183 -2.60 8.52 5.76
CA MET A 183 -2.82 9.96 5.70
C MET A 183 -1.50 10.72 5.57
N LYS A 184 -1.49 11.78 4.76
CA LYS A 184 -0.34 12.70 4.63
C LYS A 184 -0.30 13.70 5.80
N PRO A 185 0.86 14.27 6.15
CA PRO A 185 0.96 15.23 7.26
C PRO A 185 0.04 16.44 7.07
N GLY A 186 -0.84 16.67 8.05
CA GLY A 186 -1.78 17.81 8.04
C GLY A 186 -2.94 17.67 7.06
N GLU A 187 -3.11 16.51 6.40
CA GLU A 187 -4.22 16.23 5.51
C GLU A 187 -5.53 16.06 6.29
N SER A 188 -6.66 16.58 5.78
CA SER A 188 -7.97 16.33 6.39
C SER A 188 -8.45 14.91 6.04
N VAL A 189 -9.37 14.37 6.85
CA VAL A 189 -9.96 13.05 6.58
C VAL A 189 -10.62 13.03 5.21
N GLU A 190 -11.40 14.07 4.88
CA GLU A 190 -12.08 14.19 3.60
C GLU A 190 -11.10 14.23 2.43
N ALA A 191 -10.04 15.04 2.54
CA ALA A 191 -8.99 15.11 1.52
C ALA A 191 -8.33 13.73 1.29
N ALA A 192 -8.02 13.01 2.38
CA ALA A 192 -7.48 11.66 2.32
C ALA A 192 -8.46 10.66 1.67
N VAL A 193 -9.78 10.78 1.92
CA VAL A 193 -10.81 9.95 1.25
C VAL A 193 -10.80 10.17 -0.25
N PHE A 194 -10.87 11.42 -0.70
CA PHE A 194 -10.90 11.74 -2.13
C PHE A 194 -9.60 11.30 -2.82
N ARG A 195 -8.47 11.49 -2.15
CA ARG A 195 -7.17 11.01 -2.64
C ARG A 195 -7.14 9.49 -2.75
N ALA A 196 -7.53 8.76 -1.71
CA ALA A 196 -7.55 7.30 -1.70
C ALA A 196 -8.43 6.74 -2.83
N VAL A 197 -9.63 7.29 -3.02
CA VAL A 197 -10.51 6.87 -4.12
C VAL A 197 -9.87 7.19 -5.49
N LYS A 198 -9.27 8.37 -5.64
CA LYS A 198 -8.62 8.75 -6.90
C LYS A 198 -7.42 7.86 -7.22
N GLU A 199 -6.57 7.59 -6.25
CA GLU A 199 -5.34 6.80 -6.43
C GLU A 199 -5.69 5.32 -6.71
N GLU A 200 -6.56 4.71 -5.91
CA GLU A 200 -6.81 3.27 -6.01
C GLU A 200 -7.93 2.89 -6.99
N LEU A 201 -8.94 3.75 -7.19
CA LEU A 201 -10.12 3.47 -8.03
C LEU A 201 -10.22 4.39 -9.26
N GLY A 202 -9.37 5.42 -9.35
CA GLY A 202 -9.43 6.42 -10.42
C GLY A 202 -8.98 5.90 -11.79
N SER A 203 -8.28 4.77 -11.90
CA SER A 203 -8.00 4.16 -13.21
C SER A 203 -9.28 3.71 -13.94
N LEU A 204 -10.38 3.47 -13.21
CA LEU A 204 -11.70 3.24 -13.80
C LEU A 204 -12.30 4.52 -14.43
N VAL A 205 -11.85 5.71 -14.00
CA VAL A 205 -12.28 7.03 -14.52
C VAL A 205 -11.69 7.30 -15.90
N LEU A 206 -10.45 6.87 -16.16
CA LEU A 206 -9.67 7.22 -17.36
C LEU A 206 -9.87 6.27 -18.56
N ASN A 207 -10.63 5.19 -18.40
CA ASN A 207 -10.93 4.27 -19.50
C ASN A 207 -12.03 4.76 -20.45
N GLY A 208 -12.57 5.97 -20.22
CA GLY A 208 -13.27 6.75 -21.24
C GLY A 208 -12.30 7.76 -21.85
N THR A 209 -12.12 7.67 -23.17
CA THR A 209 -11.29 8.53 -24.03
C THR A 209 -11.07 9.95 -23.51
N MET A 210 -9.79 10.32 -23.45
CA MET A 210 -9.31 11.69 -23.29
C MET A 210 -9.79 12.56 -24.46
N GLU A 211 -11.00 13.11 -24.37
CA GLU A 211 -11.31 14.37 -25.04
C GLU A 211 -11.12 15.48 -24.02
N SER A 212 -10.11 16.30 -24.29
CA SER A 212 -9.93 17.62 -23.71
C SER A 212 -11.24 18.40 -23.78
N VAL A 213 -11.85 18.63 -22.62
CA VAL A 213 -13.00 19.54 -22.50
C VAL A 213 -12.48 20.96 -22.69
N ASP A 214 -12.46 21.39 -23.96
CA ASP A 214 -13.00 22.70 -24.26
C ASP A 214 -14.52 22.60 -24.07
N GLY A 215 -15.09 23.61 -23.42
CA GLY A 215 -16.40 23.51 -22.79
C GLY A 215 -17.52 23.05 -23.72
N ASN A 216 -18.45 22.28 -23.13
CA ASN A 216 -19.84 22.15 -23.54
C ASN A 216 -20.18 21.07 -24.59
N ASN A 217 -20.28 19.80 -24.18
CA ASN A 217 -21.41 18.98 -24.61
C ASN A 217 -21.69 17.76 -23.73
N ARG A 218 -22.98 17.51 -23.48
CA ARG A 218 -23.50 16.32 -22.80
C ARG A 218 -23.82 15.26 -23.86
N ASN A 219 -23.51 14.00 -23.52
CA ASN A 219 -23.86 12.73 -24.18
C ASN A 219 -22.80 12.12 -25.12
N GLY A 220 -22.16 11.03 -24.67
CA GLY A 220 -21.49 10.07 -25.55
C GLY A 220 -20.40 9.20 -24.93
N VAL A 221 -20.80 8.13 -24.23
CA VAL A 221 -20.11 6.84 -24.06
C VAL A 221 -18.71 6.80 -23.38
N GLY A 222 -18.68 6.27 -22.14
CA GLY A 222 -17.64 5.33 -21.72
C GLY A 222 -16.64 5.73 -20.64
N GLY A 223 -16.75 6.92 -20.01
CA GLY A 223 -15.89 7.35 -18.91
C GLY A 223 -16.63 7.46 -17.58
N PHE A 224 -16.05 6.94 -16.51
CA PHE A 224 -16.65 6.96 -15.18
C PHE A 224 -16.44 8.34 -14.51
N ASN A 225 -17.44 9.23 -14.51
CA ASN A 225 -17.44 10.46 -13.70
C ASN A 225 -17.85 10.17 -12.25
N GLY A 226 -17.09 9.30 -11.57
CA GLY A 226 -17.38 8.88 -10.21
C GLY A 226 -17.47 10.03 -9.22
N THR A 227 -18.69 10.38 -8.83
CA THR A 227 -18.89 11.33 -7.73
C THR A 227 -18.81 10.57 -6.42
N VAL A 228 -17.76 10.82 -5.64
CA VAL A 228 -17.63 10.32 -4.27
C VAL A 228 -18.51 11.15 -3.35
N LYS A 229 -19.41 10.49 -2.62
CA LYS A 229 -20.27 11.12 -1.62
C LYS A 229 -20.02 10.51 -0.25
N ILE A 230 -19.31 11.25 0.60
CA ILE A 230 -19.10 10.86 2.01
C ILE A 230 -20.43 10.97 2.75
N LEU A 231 -20.82 9.92 3.48
CA LEU A 231 -22.07 9.94 4.26
C LEU A 231 -21.88 10.82 5.51
N PRO A 232 -22.68 11.90 5.68
CA PRO A 232 -22.58 12.76 6.85
C PRO A 232 -22.79 11.99 8.15
N GLY A 233 -21.96 12.27 9.16
CA GLY A 233 -22.06 11.62 10.48
C GLY A 233 -21.52 10.19 10.56
N SER A 234 -20.97 9.63 9.48
CA SER A 234 -20.39 8.28 9.46
C SER A 234 -18.98 8.18 10.06
N TYR A 235 -18.33 9.32 10.33
CA TYR A 235 -16.94 9.35 10.77
C TYR A 235 -16.75 8.72 12.16
N VAL A 236 -15.80 7.78 12.26
CA VAL A 236 -15.39 7.15 13.51
C VAL A 236 -13.87 7.11 13.61
N LYS A 237 -13.31 7.62 14.71
CA LYS A 237 -11.89 7.49 15.04
C LYS A 237 -11.66 6.31 16.00
N LYS A 238 -10.71 5.43 15.68
CA LYS A 238 -10.32 4.30 16.54
C LYS A 238 -8.80 4.16 16.58
N VAL A 239 -8.25 3.88 17.76
CA VAL A 239 -6.82 3.55 17.90
C VAL A 239 -6.67 2.05 18.13
N GLU A 240 -5.78 1.41 17.39
CA GLU A 240 -5.50 -0.02 17.48
C GLU A 240 -4.00 -0.30 17.57
N GLU A 241 -3.56 -0.99 18.63
CA GLU A 241 -2.21 -1.49 18.74
C GLU A 241 -2.13 -2.94 18.25
N ARG A 242 -1.21 -3.22 17.33
CA ARG A 242 -0.97 -4.58 16.80
C ARG A 242 0.44 -4.72 16.25
N ALA A 243 0.87 -5.97 16.06
CA ALA A 243 2.13 -6.26 15.37
C ALA A 243 2.09 -5.75 13.93
N SER A 244 3.18 -5.13 13.47
CA SER A 244 3.31 -4.73 12.06
C SER A 244 3.61 -5.94 11.19
N ALA A 245 2.69 -6.28 10.27
CA ALA A 245 2.95 -7.33 9.28
C ALA A 245 4.04 -6.93 8.28
N SER A 246 4.14 -5.64 7.96
CA SER A 246 5.16 -5.13 7.04
C SER A 246 6.54 -5.05 7.69
N TYR A 247 6.60 -4.91 9.01
CA TYR A 247 7.83 -4.79 9.79
C TYR A 247 7.78 -5.75 10.99
N PRO A 248 7.95 -7.07 10.79
CA PRO A 248 7.92 -8.04 11.89
C PRO A 248 8.87 -7.62 13.02
N GLY A 249 8.40 -7.72 14.26
CA GLY A 249 9.16 -7.30 15.44
C GLY A 249 9.03 -5.81 15.80
N LEU A 250 8.47 -4.97 14.93
CA LEU A 250 8.15 -3.57 15.22
C LEU A 250 6.66 -3.43 15.60
N PRO A 251 6.32 -3.17 16.89
CA PRO A 251 4.96 -2.85 17.29
C PRO A 251 4.42 -1.65 16.54
N ALA A 252 3.12 -1.63 16.26
CA ALA A 252 2.48 -0.53 15.57
C ALA A 252 1.20 -0.07 16.27
N CYS A 253 1.02 1.24 16.29
CA CYS A 253 -0.19 1.94 16.72
C CYS A 253 -0.86 2.54 15.47
N TYR A 254 -2.05 2.07 15.14
CA TYR A 254 -2.84 2.57 14.01
C TYR A 254 -3.91 3.50 14.53
N VAL A 255 -3.89 4.75 14.06
CA VAL A 255 -4.96 5.71 14.25
C VAL A 255 -5.86 5.61 13.02
N LEU A 256 -6.99 4.91 13.15
CA LEU A 256 -7.91 4.63 12.06
C LEU A 256 -9.02 5.70 12.03
N HIS A 257 -9.16 6.33 10.87
CA HIS A 257 -10.20 7.29 10.53
C HIS A 257 -11.19 6.62 9.58
N LYS A 258 -12.26 6.03 10.14
CA LYS A 258 -13.27 5.31 9.37
C LYS A 258 -14.35 6.25 8.88
N VAL A 259 -14.74 6.13 7.62
CA VAL A 259 -15.89 6.83 7.03
C VAL A 259 -16.66 5.90 6.10
N ASP A 260 -17.95 6.19 5.92
CA ASP A 260 -18.75 5.55 4.89
C ASP A 260 -18.88 6.49 3.70
N ALA A 261 -18.83 5.94 2.49
CA ALA A 261 -18.97 6.68 1.24
C ALA A 261 -19.83 5.92 0.23
N GLU A 262 -20.58 6.65 -0.59
CA GLU A 262 -21.18 6.16 -1.82
C GLU A 262 -20.28 6.54 -2.99
N LEU A 263 -20.08 5.61 -3.91
CA LEU A 263 -19.39 5.83 -5.16
C LEU A 263 -20.20 5.19 -6.28
N GLU A 264 -20.70 6.02 -7.19
CA GLU A 264 -21.46 5.55 -8.35
C GLU A 264 -20.55 4.77 -9.32
N GLY A 265 -21.09 4.20 -10.40
CA GLY A 265 -20.38 3.70 -11.59
C GLY A 265 -19.20 2.72 -11.42
N LEU A 266 -19.01 2.14 -10.24
CA LEU A 266 -18.13 1.00 -10.04
C LEU A 266 -18.73 -0.28 -10.67
N PRO A 267 -17.90 -1.24 -11.13
CA PRO A 267 -18.39 -2.52 -11.65
C PRO A 267 -19.23 -3.28 -10.63
N GLU A 268 -20.29 -3.96 -11.10
CA GLU A 268 -21.18 -4.73 -10.22
C GLU A 268 -20.52 -6.00 -9.65
N GLY A 269 -19.61 -6.61 -10.42
CA GLY A 269 -18.87 -7.82 -10.08
C GLY A 269 -17.51 -7.55 -9.45
N GLU A 270 -16.68 -8.59 -9.37
CA GLU A 270 -15.26 -8.45 -9.00
C GLU A 270 -14.49 -7.71 -10.11
N PHE A 271 -13.54 -6.87 -9.72
CA PHE A 271 -12.71 -6.12 -10.65
C PHE A 271 -11.31 -5.91 -10.08
N CYS A 272 -10.37 -5.45 -10.90
CA CYS A 272 -9.07 -5.02 -10.43
C CYS A 272 -8.72 -3.63 -10.97
N THR A 273 -7.92 -2.90 -10.20
CA THR A 273 -7.35 -1.61 -10.60
C THR A 273 -5.83 -1.69 -10.58
N GLU A 274 -5.19 -0.94 -11.47
CA GLU A 274 -3.74 -0.80 -11.52
C GLU A 274 -3.35 0.53 -10.91
N GLU A 275 -2.27 0.51 -10.13
CA GLU A 275 -1.74 1.69 -9.44
C GLU A 275 -0.58 2.29 -10.25
N VAL A 276 -0.69 3.58 -10.57
CA VAL A 276 0.39 4.33 -11.26
C VAL A 276 1.30 4.91 -10.19
N ASN A 277 2.62 4.72 -10.34
CA ASN A 277 3.59 4.91 -9.26
C ASN A 277 3.57 6.23 -8.52
N GLU A 278 3.41 6.11 -7.21
CA GLU A 278 3.36 7.19 -6.23
C GLU A 278 4.66 8.00 -6.14
N TYR A 279 5.80 7.44 -6.54
CA TYR A 279 7.13 8.04 -6.31
C TYR A 279 7.81 8.68 -7.52
N GLU A 280 7.17 8.69 -8.71
CA GLU A 280 7.77 9.26 -9.92
C GLU A 280 8.12 10.76 -9.80
N ALA A 281 7.42 11.49 -8.93
CA ALA A 281 7.61 12.92 -8.73
C ALA A 281 8.66 13.30 -7.68
N SER A 282 9.31 12.32 -7.03
CA SER A 282 10.24 12.58 -5.93
C SER A 282 11.72 12.65 -6.38
N GLU A 283 12.48 13.58 -5.82
CA GLU A 283 13.94 13.70 -6.04
C GLU A 283 14.75 12.49 -5.52
N GLN A 284 14.11 11.51 -4.87
CA GLN A 284 14.71 10.31 -4.27
C GLN A 284 14.51 9.02 -5.10
N ARG A 285 14.34 9.15 -6.42
CA ARG A 285 14.07 8.05 -7.37
C ARG A 285 14.93 6.79 -7.15
N GLY A 286 16.25 6.95 -6.95
CA GLY A 286 17.16 5.82 -6.75
C GLY A 286 16.98 5.03 -5.44
N VAL A 287 16.38 5.64 -4.41
CA VAL A 287 16.06 4.97 -3.13
C VAL A 287 14.69 4.29 -3.21
N ALA A 288 13.75 4.90 -3.92
CA ALA A 288 12.43 4.32 -4.19
C ALA A 288 12.53 3.03 -5.02
N ASP A 289 13.51 2.90 -5.92
CA ASP A 289 13.72 1.68 -6.72
C ASP A 289 14.03 0.44 -5.88
N SER A 290 14.49 0.62 -4.64
CA SER A 290 14.76 -0.48 -3.71
C SER A 290 13.53 -0.93 -2.90
N ALA A 291 12.37 -0.29 -3.07
CA ALA A 291 11.13 -0.56 -2.32
C ALA A 291 10.23 -1.63 -2.97
N VAL A 292 9.56 -2.47 -2.16
CA VAL A 292 8.48 -3.36 -2.63
C VAL A 292 7.13 -2.63 -2.61
N SER A 293 6.29 -2.86 -3.63
CA SER A 293 5.04 -2.14 -3.88
C SER A 293 3.87 -2.96 -4.36
N CYS A 294 2.66 -2.40 -4.28
CA CYS A 294 1.46 -2.86 -4.95
C CYS A 294 1.48 -2.49 -6.44
N LYS A 295 0.94 -3.38 -7.28
CA LYS A 295 0.68 -3.16 -8.71
C LYS A 295 -0.80 -3.22 -9.03
N LYS A 296 -1.47 -4.20 -8.42
CA LYS A 296 -2.88 -4.49 -8.68
C LYS A 296 -3.63 -4.65 -7.39
N HIS A 297 -4.78 -4.00 -7.32
CA HIS A 297 -5.75 -4.15 -6.25
C HIS A 297 -6.92 -4.96 -6.80
N TYR A 298 -7.30 -6.04 -6.11
CA TYR A 298 -8.43 -6.88 -6.51
C TYR A 298 -9.61 -6.65 -5.58
N TRP A 299 -10.69 -6.15 -6.15
CA TRP A 299 -11.87 -5.66 -5.45
C TRP A 299 -13.04 -6.62 -5.59
N LYS A 300 -13.81 -6.76 -4.50
CA LYS A 300 -15.08 -7.48 -4.53
C LYS A 300 -16.08 -6.87 -3.56
N TRP A 301 -17.35 -7.07 -3.89
CA TRP A 301 -18.47 -6.71 -3.03
C TRP A 301 -18.77 -7.83 -2.04
N VAL A 302 -18.95 -7.48 -0.78
CA VAL A 302 -19.36 -8.42 0.28
C VAL A 302 -20.52 -7.86 1.09
N ASP A 303 -21.24 -8.73 1.79
CA ASP A 303 -22.29 -8.30 2.71
C ASP A 303 -21.68 -7.49 3.87
N SER A 304 -22.40 -6.48 4.36
CA SER A 304 -21.95 -5.60 5.44
C SER A 304 -21.51 -6.37 6.70
N ASP A 305 -22.17 -7.49 6.97
CA ASP A 305 -21.97 -8.30 8.17
C ASP A 305 -20.72 -9.20 8.08
N SER A 306 -20.03 -9.19 6.94
CA SER A 306 -18.82 -10.00 6.69
C SER A 306 -17.50 -9.24 6.95
N ILE A 307 -17.55 -8.00 7.45
CA ILE A 307 -16.39 -7.08 7.61
C ILE A 307 -16.11 -6.76 9.07
#